data_AF-A0A4R6TS26-F1
#
_entry.id   AF-A0A4R6TS26-F1
#
_cell.length_a   1.000
_cell.length_b   1.000
_cell.length_c   1.000
_cell.angle_alpha   90.00
_cell.angle_beta   90.00
_cell.angle_gamma   90.00
#
_symmetry.space_group_name_H-M   'P 1'
#
loop_
_entity.id
_entity.type
_entity.pdbx_description
1 polymer ?
#
loop_
_entity_poly.entity_id
_entity_poly.type
_entity_poly.pdbx_seq_one_letter_code
_entity_poly.pdbx_strand_id
1 'polypeptide(L)'
;MGTRLTAFLIAIIAPGLGHLILGRRIRAFVFFFLFFSIGLVAAITFFYSINSYIVDGGLIAFIFILLAIVWVIHFIDLIVISVRSKNSDIDAQEYYSEYSIRKYVKQNGKYMLPGFTHLRIGMPMRAASVLLLFILSFFFFCHLFLSNYIELALLPILFAISLFFYAMIDAAEMDRRKSEEPISDGLLFAEPVAHSTASLMSLVFLPGLGHFVAGAKKKGIEWLGLYALLLLPYSSPVMGAAAFIVWVLAMLDLSRIAKEGVPEEKERRSGHPLVGPFIIVLAILALCDFLIKWMSQMANPFQFGGPYMVWRYVYSEPIFLIITLIFGFIAYRRMK
;
A
#
# COMPACT_ATOMS: atom_id res chain seq x y z
N MET A 1 -33.85 3.20 7.68
CA MET A 1 -33.10 3.37 8.96
C MET A 1 -31.64 2.91 8.85
N GLY A 2 -31.35 1.74 8.27
CA GLY A 2 -29.98 1.21 8.17
C GLY A 2 -28.94 2.10 7.47
N THR A 3 -29.27 2.74 6.34
CA THR A 3 -28.29 3.54 5.57
C THR A 3 -27.73 4.76 6.30
N ARG A 4 -28.53 5.40 7.17
CA ARG A 4 -28.07 6.55 7.97
C ARG A 4 -27.16 6.13 9.12
N LEU A 5 -27.47 5.00 9.76
CA LEU A 5 -26.60 4.40 10.77
C LEU A 5 -25.28 3.92 10.13
N THR A 6 -25.33 3.30 8.94
CA THR A 6 -24.12 2.90 8.21
C THR A 6 -23.30 4.11 7.76
N ALA A 7 -23.92 5.18 7.28
CA ALA A 7 -23.24 6.43 6.96
C ALA A 7 -22.56 7.05 8.19
N PHE A 8 -23.25 7.02 9.34
CA PHE A 8 -22.72 7.49 10.61
C PHE A 8 -21.53 6.66 11.09
N LEU A 9 -21.64 5.32 11.08
CA LEU A 9 -20.56 4.43 11.50
C LEU A 9 -19.31 4.56 10.61
N ILE A 10 -19.50 4.73 9.30
CA ILE A 10 -18.39 4.92 8.35
C ILE A 10 -17.75 6.31 8.49
N ALA A 11 -18.54 7.32 8.84
CA ALA A 11 -18.04 8.65 9.15
C ALA A 11 -17.11 8.69 10.38
N ILE A 12 -17.24 7.75 11.33
CA ILE A 12 -16.33 7.64 12.49
C ILE A 12 -14.93 7.24 12.02
N ILE A 13 -14.84 6.29 11.10
CA ILE A 13 -13.59 5.65 10.69
C ILE A 13 -12.88 6.45 9.59
N ALA A 14 -13.64 7.05 8.67
CA ALA A 14 -13.08 7.71 7.51
C ALA A 14 -13.84 9.01 7.20
N PRO A 15 -13.28 10.18 7.57
CA PRO A 15 -13.87 11.48 7.27
C PRO A 15 -14.16 11.64 5.77
N GLY A 16 -15.38 12.06 5.45
CA GLY A 16 -15.90 12.20 4.10
C GLY A 16 -16.58 10.97 3.51
N LEU A 17 -16.25 9.74 3.94
CA LEU A 17 -16.87 8.54 3.34
C LEU A 17 -18.33 8.34 3.74
N GLY A 18 -18.76 8.84 4.91
CA GLY A 18 -20.17 8.86 5.31
C GLY A 18 -21.05 9.67 4.34
N HIS A 19 -20.52 10.76 3.79
CA HIS A 19 -21.24 11.61 2.82
C HIS A 19 -21.45 10.94 1.47
N LEU A 20 -20.60 9.97 1.07
CA LEU A 20 -20.83 9.18 -0.15
C LEU A 20 -22.08 8.31 -0.04
N ILE A 21 -22.32 7.76 1.16
CA ILE A 21 -23.50 6.93 1.45
C ILE A 21 -24.78 7.78 1.43
N LEU A 22 -24.65 9.06 1.76
CA LEU A 22 -25.72 10.07 1.65
C LEU A 22 -25.77 10.77 0.27
N GLY A 23 -24.98 10.32 -0.71
CA GLY A 23 -24.98 10.84 -2.08
C GLY A 23 -24.30 12.20 -2.29
N ARG A 24 -23.67 12.76 -1.25
CA ARG A 24 -23.05 14.11 -1.27
C ARG A 24 -21.57 14.04 -1.69
N ARG A 25 -21.33 13.79 -2.98
CA ARG A 25 -20.00 13.55 -3.57
C ARG A 25 -18.98 14.67 -3.33
N ILE A 26 -19.39 15.93 -3.52
CA ILE A 26 -18.50 17.09 -3.31
C ILE A 26 -18.08 17.16 -1.84
N ARG A 27 -19.03 17.01 -0.91
CA ARG A 27 -18.74 17.06 0.53
C ARG A 27 -17.88 15.90 0.97
N ALA A 28 -18.15 14.70 0.45
CA ALA A 28 -17.30 13.54 0.69
C ALA A 28 -15.85 13.78 0.25
N PHE A 29 -15.67 14.27 -0.97
CA PHE A 29 -14.35 14.57 -1.52
C PHE A 29 -13.66 15.67 -0.71
N VAL A 30 -14.36 16.76 -0.42
CA VAL A 30 -13.82 17.88 0.37
C VAL A 30 -13.38 17.42 1.75
N PHE A 31 -14.23 16.72 2.52
CA PHE A 31 -13.87 16.29 3.86
C PHE A 31 -12.78 15.21 3.87
N PHE A 32 -12.79 14.30 2.90
CA PHE A 32 -11.76 13.28 2.76
C PHE A 32 -10.39 13.92 2.48
N PHE A 33 -10.27 14.72 1.42
CA PHE A 33 -9.00 15.33 1.06
C PHE A 33 -8.56 16.38 2.09
N LEU A 34 -9.46 17.20 2.63
CA LEU A 34 -9.11 18.18 3.65
C LEU A 34 -8.55 17.51 4.90
N PHE A 35 -9.19 16.45 5.40
CA PHE A 35 -8.73 15.73 6.59
C PHE A 35 -7.38 15.04 6.34
N PHE A 36 -7.23 14.30 5.24
CA PHE A 36 -6.00 13.57 4.95
C PHE A 36 -4.84 14.50 4.54
N SER A 37 -5.09 15.63 3.86
CA SER A 37 -4.06 16.61 3.54
C SER A 37 -3.56 17.35 4.78
N ILE A 38 -4.46 17.77 5.68
CA ILE A 38 -4.05 18.38 6.96
C ILE A 38 -3.34 17.34 7.82
N GLY A 39 -3.81 16.08 7.84
CA GLY A 39 -3.17 14.98 8.55
C GLY A 39 -1.77 14.67 8.02
N LEU A 40 -1.57 14.76 6.70
CA LEU A 40 -0.25 14.62 6.08
C LEU A 40 0.69 15.75 6.49
N VAL A 41 0.22 17.01 6.47
CA VAL A 41 1.00 18.15 6.94
C VAL A 41 1.31 18.02 8.44
N ALA A 42 0.35 17.60 9.26
CA ALA A 42 0.54 17.33 10.68
C ALA A 42 1.65 16.30 10.92
N ALA A 43 1.62 15.20 10.16
CA ALA A 43 2.63 14.16 10.23
C ALA A 43 4.01 14.72 9.83
N ILE A 44 4.12 15.42 8.70
CA ILE A 44 5.39 16.00 8.22
C ILE A 44 5.95 17.01 9.23
N THR A 45 5.12 17.90 9.77
CA THR A 45 5.55 18.92 10.75
C THR A 45 5.94 18.30 12.08
N PHE A 46 5.20 17.30 12.56
CA PHE A 46 5.55 16.51 13.74
C PHE A 46 6.90 15.80 13.56
N PHE A 47 7.13 15.23 12.37
CA PHE A 47 8.40 14.61 12.03
C PHE A 47 9.57 15.59 11.96
N TYR A 48 9.36 16.77 11.37
CA TYR A 48 10.38 17.81 11.34
C TYR A 48 10.71 18.28 12.76
N SER A 49 9.71 18.38 13.64
CA SER A 49 9.89 18.74 15.06
C SER A 49 10.78 17.77 15.83
N ILE A 50 10.52 16.48 15.72
CA ILE A 50 11.27 15.45 16.46
C ILE A 50 12.72 15.38 15.99
N ASN A 51 12.97 15.54 14.68
CA ASN A 51 14.30 15.35 14.11
C ASN A 51 15.20 16.59 14.17
N SER A 52 14.61 17.79 14.15
CA SER A 52 15.38 19.03 14.13
C SER A 52 15.41 19.77 15.46
N TYR A 53 14.53 19.44 16.42
CA TYR A 53 14.29 20.21 17.65
C TYR A 53 13.91 21.69 17.41
N ILE A 54 13.56 22.08 16.17
CA ILE A 54 13.33 23.48 15.77
C ILE A 54 11.84 23.86 15.76
N VAL A 55 10.94 22.88 15.72
CA VAL A 55 9.49 23.17 15.65
C VAL A 55 8.91 23.34 17.04
N ASP A 56 8.22 24.46 17.24
CA ASP A 56 7.47 24.77 18.44
C ASP A 56 6.30 23.79 18.62
N GLY A 57 6.17 23.20 19.81
CA GLY A 57 5.06 22.31 20.16
C GLY A 57 3.69 22.97 19.98
N GLY A 58 3.63 24.30 20.04
CA GLY A 58 2.42 25.07 19.74
C GLY A 58 1.90 24.89 18.30
N LEU A 59 2.79 24.78 17.30
CA LEU A 59 2.38 24.59 15.90
C LEU A 59 1.79 23.20 15.68
N ILE A 60 2.39 22.17 16.28
CA ILE A 60 1.87 20.79 16.22
C ILE A 60 0.49 20.72 16.88
N ALA A 61 0.36 21.26 18.09
CA ALA A 61 -0.91 21.29 18.80
C ALA A 61 -2.00 22.01 17.98
N PHE A 62 -1.65 23.14 17.36
CA PHE A 62 -2.55 23.88 16.47
C PHE A 62 -3.03 23.05 15.27
N ILE A 63 -2.15 22.31 14.59
CA ILE A 63 -2.53 21.47 13.45
C ILE A 63 -3.42 20.30 13.89
N PHE A 64 -3.12 19.65 15.02
CA PHE A 64 -3.98 18.60 15.57
C PHE A 64 -5.36 19.14 15.99
N ILE A 65 -5.43 20.36 16.53
CA ILE A 65 -6.68 21.04 16.83
C ILE A 65 -7.47 21.31 15.55
N LEU A 66 -6.82 21.78 14.47
CA LEU A 66 -7.47 21.95 13.17
C LEU A 66 -8.01 20.62 12.62
N LEU A 67 -7.25 19.53 12.75
CA LEU A 67 -7.66 18.19 12.34
C LEU A 67 -8.93 17.75 13.11
N ALA A 68 -8.95 17.97 14.42
CA ALA A 68 -10.09 17.68 15.28
C ALA A 68 -11.30 18.55 14.92
N ILE A 69 -11.11 19.85 14.63
CA ILE A 69 -12.17 20.76 14.18
C ILE A 69 -12.76 20.26 12.86
N VAL A 70 -11.93 19.92 11.87
CA VAL A 70 -12.40 19.38 10.58
C VAL A 70 -13.18 18.08 10.78
N TRP A 71 -12.71 17.20 11.65
CA TRP A 71 -13.40 15.96 12.00
C TRP A 71 -14.78 16.22 12.64
N VAL A 72 -14.85 17.15 13.60
CA VAL A 72 -16.11 17.55 14.26
C VAL A 72 -17.06 18.24 13.28
N ILE A 73 -16.58 19.14 12.42
CA ILE A 73 -17.39 19.80 11.38
C ILE A 73 -17.97 18.76 10.43
N HIS A 74 -17.14 17.82 9.97
CA HIS A 74 -17.60 16.70 9.15
C HIS A 74 -18.72 15.91 9.85
N PHE A 75 -18.57 15.62 11.15
CA PHE A 75 -19.58 14.93 11.95
C PHE A 75 -20.88 15.71 12.08
N ILE A 76 -20.80 16.99 12.43
CA ILE A 76 -21.95 17.89 12.58
C ILE A 76 -22.66 18.03 11.24
N ASP A 77 -21.93 18.20 10.13
CA ASP A 77 -22.52 18.28 8.79
C ASP A 77 -23.29 17.01 8.43
N LEU A 78 -22.73 15.83 8.74
CA LEU A 78 -23.38 14.55 8.51
C LEU A 78 -24.67 14.40 9.36
N ILE A 79 -24.65 14.84 10.62
CA ILE A 79 -25.81 14.84 11.52
C ILE A 79 -26.88 15.80 11.01
N VAL A 80 -26.51 17.03 10.65
CA VAL A 80 -27.43 18.04 10.11
C VAL A 80 -28.10 17.55 8.83
N ILE A 81 -27.36 16.94 7.90
CA ILE A 81 -27.93 16.32 6.69
C ILE A 81 -28.88 15.17 7.06
N SER A 82 -28.50 14.35 8.04
CA SER A 82 -29.30 13.21 8.48
C SER A 82 -30.60 13.62 9.17
N VAL A 83 -30.65 14.83 9.76
CA VAL A 83 -31.80 15.38 10.49
C VAL A 83 -32.67 16.30 9.61
N ARG A 84 -32.10 17.12 8.72
CA ARG A 84 -32.82 18.11 7.88
C ARG A 84 -33.61 17.55 6.69
N SER A 85 -33.61 16.23 6.47
CA SER A 85 -34.34 15.57 5.37
C SER A 85 -35.85 15.47 5.64
N LYS A 86 -36.51 16.63 5.77
CA LYS A 86 -37.98 16.85 5.75
C LYS A 86 -38.23 18.34 5.45
N ASN A 87 -38.47 18.69 4.18
CA ASN A 87 -39.24 19.84 3.64
C ASN A 87 -38.81 20.06 2.17
N SER A 88 -39.51 19.39 1.24
CA SER A 88 -40.55 19.92 0.32
C SER A 88 -40.06 20.89 -0.77
N ASP A 89 -40.31 20.46 -2.00
CA ASP A 89 -40.27 21.13 -3.33
C ASP A 89 -38.94 21.19 -4.09
N ILE A 90 -37.78 21.13 -3.42
CA ILE A 90 -36.48 20.83 -4.08
C ILE A 90 -36.32 19.29 -4.31
N ASP A 91 -37.22 18.52 -3.70
CA ASP A 91 -37.17 17.06 -3.59
C ASP A 91 -37.29 16.32 -4.92
N ALA A 92 -37.95 16.82 -5.98
CA ALA A 92 -38.15 16.00 -7.19
C ALA A 92 -36.82 15.77 -7.96
N GLN A 93 -36.04 16.82 -8.20
CA GLN A 93 -34.78 16.72 -8.93
C GLN A 93 -33.67 16.09 -8.08
N GLU A 94 -33.66 16.39 -6.77
CA GLU A 94 -32.76 15.76 -5.81
C GLU A 94 -33.13 14.29 -5.57
N TYR A 95 -34.40 13.90 -5.54
CA TYR A 95 -34.87 12.51 -5.46
C TYR A 95 -34.56 11.71 -6.73
N TYR A 96 -34.65 12.29 -7.93
CA TYR A 96 -34.17 11.62 -9.15
C TYR A 96 -32.65 11.45 -9.15
N SER A 97 -31.90 12.42 -8.61
CA SER A 97 -30.46 12.29 -8.37
C SER A 97 -30.14 11.26 -7.28
N GLU A 98 -30.91 11.20 -6.19
CA GLU A 98 -30.71 10.27 -5.07
C GLU A 98 -31.16 8.87 -5.48
N TYR A 99 -32.22 8.73 -6.29
CA TYR A 99 -32.67 7.47 -6.85
C TYR A 99 -31.67 6.94 -7.87
N SER A 100 -31.18 7.79 -8.78
CA SER A 100 -30.15 7.40 -9.76
C SER A 100 -28.81 7.12 -9.09
N ILE A 101 -28.41 7.89 -8.07
CA ILE A 101 -27.19 7.65 -7.28
C ILE A 101 -27.38 6.45 -6.36
N ARG A 102 -28.53 6.22 -5.72
CA ARG A 102 -28.81 4.99 -4.97
C ARG A 102 -28.81 3.80 -5.90
N LYS A 103 -29.42 3.90 -7.07
CA LYS A 103 -29.37 2.85 -8.09
C LYS A 103 -27.94 2.62 -8.55
N TYR A 104 -27.16 3.68 -8.78
CA TYR A 104 -25.75 3.65 -9.17
C TYR A 104 -24.83 3.15 -8.05
N VAL A 105 -25.04 3.49 -6.78
CA VAL A 105 -24.26 3.02 -5.62
C VAL A 105 -24.71 1.63 -5.19
N LYS A 106 -26.00 1.30 -5.35
CA LYS A 106 -26.50 -0.07 -5.17
C LYS A 106 -26.02 -1.00 -6.29
N GLN A 107 -25.87 -0.48 -7.52
CA GLN A 107 -25.27 -1.21 -8.66
C GLN A 107 -23.74 -1.27 -8.57
N ASN A 108 -23.06 -0.15 -8.32
CA ASN A 108 -21.60 -0.01 -8.46
C ASN A 108 -20.86 0.09 -7.11
N GLY A 109 -21.52 0.59 -6.06
CA GLY A 109 -20.96 0.70 -4.71
C GLY A 109 -20.97 -0.61 -3.93
N LYS A 110 -21.49 -1.70 -4.53
CA LYS A 110 -21.49 -3.04 -3.94
C LYS A 110 -20.08 -3.48 -3.51
N TYR A 111 -19.04 -3.06 -4.22
CA TYR A 111 -17.66 -3.51 -4.04
C TYR A 111 -16.72 -2.48 -3.38
N MET A 112 -17.20 -1.26 -3.10
CA MET A 112 -16.36 -0.15 -2.60
C MET A 112 -15.80 -0.35 -1.19
N LEU A 113 -16.27 -1.36 -0.46
CA LEU A 113 -15.73 -1.77 0.83
C LEU A 113 -15.17 -3.19 0.70
N PRO A 114 -13.90 -3.31 0.25
CA PRO A 114 -13.23 -4.61 0.16
C PRO A 114 -13.21 -5.29 1.54
N GLY A 115 -13.57 -6.58 1.59
CA GLY A 115 -13.78 -7.33 2.83
C GLY A 115 -15.25 -7.40 3.27
N PHE A 116 -15.94 -6.27 3.45
CA PHE A 116 -17.39 -6.28 3.72
C PHE A 116 -18.19 -6.87 2.56
N THR A 117 -17.74 -6.63 1.34
CA THR A 117 -18.39 -7.19 0.16
C THR A 117 -18.26 -8.70 0.11
N HIS A 118 -17.09 -9.25 0.47
CA HIS A 118 -16.85 -10.69 0.60
C HIS A 118 -17.77 -11.33 1.64
N LEU A 119 -17.96 -10.69 2.81
CA LEU A 119 -18.95 -11.16 3.80
C LEU A 119 -20.35 -11.23 3.19
N ARG A 120 -20.75 -10.19 2.45
CA ARG A 120 -22.10 -10.10 1.88
C ARG A 120 -22.38 -11.19 0.84
N ILE A 121 -21.37 -11.62 0.11
CA ILE A 121 -21.47 -12.73 -0.85
C ILE A 121 -21.25 -14.09 -0.18
N GLY A 122 -21.14 -14.17 1.15
CA GLY A 122 -21.03 -15.41 1.90
C GLY A 122 -19.62 -16.02 1.90
N MET A 123 -18.58 -15.18 1.80
CA MET A 123 -17.16 -15.58 1.83
C MET A 123 -16.45 -15.00 3.07
N PRO A 124 -16.76 -15.49 4.29
CA PRO A 124 -16.19 -14.99 5.52
C PRO A 124 -14.68 -15.16 5.64
N MET A 125 -14.08 -16.22 5.11
CA MET A 125 -12.62 -16.43 5.18
C MET A 125 -11.87 -15.42 4.32
N ARG A 126 -12.36 -15.12 3.11
CA ARG A 126 -11.80 -14.04 2.28
C ARG A 126 -11.90 -12.70 2.99
N ALA A 127 -13.07 -12.38 3.53
CA ALA A 127 -13.28 -11.13 4.25
C ALA A 127 -12.36 -10.97 5.46
N ALA A 128 -12.22 -12.03 6.27
CA ALA A 128 -11.32 -12.05 7.41
C ALA A 128 -9.87 -11.84 6.97
N SER A 129 -9.43 -12.47 5.87
CA SER A 129 -8.08 -12.28 5.35
C SER A 129 -7.82 -10.86 4.85
N VAL A 130 -8.80 -10.21 4.18
CA VAL A 130 -8.69 -8.80 3.78
C VAL A 130 -8.55 -7.90 5.01
N LEU A 131 -9.44 -8.06 5.99
CA LEU A 131 -9.42 -7.26 7.22
C LEU A 131 -8.12 -7.45 8.01
N LEU A 132 -7.67 -8.70 8.17
CA LEU A 132 -6.42 -9.03 8.84
C LEU A 132 -5.24 -8.36 8.13
N LEU A 133 -5.17 -8.44 6.81
CA LEU A 133 -4.09 -7.82 6.05
C LEU A 133 -4.11 -6.29 6.17
N PHE A 134 -5.27 -5.64 6.21
CA PHE A 134 -5.36 -4.20 6.50
C PHE A 134 -4.86 -3.86 7.90
N ILE A 135 -5.26 -4.63 8.92
CA ILE A 135 -4.82 -4.43 10.30
C ILE A 135 -3.31 -4.61 10.41
N LEU A 136 -2.76 -5.67 9.79
CA LEU A 136 -1.32 -5.91 9.76
C LEU A 136 -0.59 -4.78 9.02
N SER A 137 -1.11 -4.31 7.90
CA SER A 137 -0.53 -3.17 7.17
C SER A 137 -0.46 -1.91 8.04
N PHE A 138 -1.55 -1.60 8.75
CA PHE A 138 -1.58 -0.46 9.66
C PHE A 138 -0.66 -0.65 10.86
N PHE A 139 -0.62 -1.85 11.45
CA PHE A 139 0.28 -2.19 12.54
C PHE A 139 1.75 -2.05 12.12
N PHE A 140 2.15 -2.59 10.96
CA PHE A 140 3.50 -2.45 10.43
C PHE A 140 3.83 -1.00 10.09
N PHE A 141 2.89 -0.23 9.54
CA PHE A 141 3.05 1.21 9.36
C PHE A 141 3.37 1.88 10.69
N CYS A 142 2.53 1.69 11.72
CA CYS A 142 2.75 2.27 13.04
C CYS A 142 4.09 1.81 13.65
N HIS A 143 4.44 0.53 13.56
CA HIS A 143 5.70 0.02 14.09
C HIS A 143 6.91 0.66 13.41
N LEU A 144 6.95 0.70 12.07
CA LEU A 144 8.04 1.31 11.31
C LEU A 144 8.12 2.82 11.57
N PHE A 145 6.97 3.49 11.58
CA PHE A 145 6.84 4.91 11.87
C PHE A 145 7.37 5.26 13.27
N LEU A 146 6.90 4.55 14.29
CA LEU A 146 7.29 4.78 15.69
C LEU A 146 8.73 4.35 15.99
N SER A 147 9.27 3.42 15.21
CA SER A 147 10.67 2.97 15.30
C SER A 147 11.64 3.80 14.44
N ASN A 148 11.19 4.95 13.92
CA ASN A 148 11.97 5.88 13.08
C ASN A 148 12.47 5.31 11.73
N TYR A 149 11.81 4.30 11.17
CA TYR A 149 12.05 3.80 9.80
C TYR A 149 11.08 4.47 8.81
N ILE A 150 11.10 5.80 8.75
CA ILE A 150 10.08 6.60 8.05
C ILE A 150 10.07 6.34 6.53
N GLU A 151 11.23 6.06 5.95
CA GLU A 151 11.39 5.80 4.52
C GLU A 151 10.71 4.49 4.11
N LEU A 152 10.66 3.52 5.03
CA LEU A 152 10.00 2.23 4.86
C LEU A 152 8.54 2.24 5.31
N ALA A 153 8.13 3.20 6.15
CA ALA A 153 6.77 3.29 6.68
C ALA A 153 5.72 3.47 5.56
N LEU A 154 6.07 4.07 4.42
CA LEU A 154 5.13 4.16 3.30
C LEU A 154 4.82 2.80 2.64
N LEU A 155 5.68 1.78 2.78
CA LEU A 155 5.48 0.48 2.13
C LEU A 155 4.20 -0.23 2.62
N PRO A 156 3.93 -0.39 3.93
CA PRO A 156 2.65 -0.94 4.38
C PRO A 156 1.42 -0.15 3.94
N ILE A 157 1.52 1.18 3.78
CA ILE A 157 0.41 2.01 3.27
C ILE A 157 0.17 1.73 1.78
N LEU A 158 1.23 1.69 0.98
CA LEU A 158 1.14 1.33 -0.44
C LEU A 158 0.59 -0.10 -0.61
N PHE A 159 0.98 -1.03 0.25
CA PHE A 159 0.41 -2.37 0.29
C PHE A 159 -1.09 -2.35 0.66
N ALA A 160 -1.50 -1.56 1.65
CA ALA A 160 -2.92 -1.42 2.01
C ALA A 160 -3.76 -0.84 0.86
N ILE A 161 -3.22 0.13 0.10
CA ILE A 161 -3.86 0.68 -1.10
C ILE A 161 -3.97 -0.38 -2.20
N SER A 162 -2.87 -1.11 -2.47
CA SER A 162 -2.88 -2.24 -3.41
C SER A 162 -3.93 -3.28 -3.04
N LEU A 163 -3.95 -3.68 -1.77
CA LEU A 163 -4.89 -4.65 -1.22
C LEU A 163 -6.33 -4.16 -1.35
N PHE A 164 -6.59 -2.86 -1.14
CA PHE A 164 -7.91 -2.25 -1.32
C PHE A 164 -8.43 -2.49 -2.74
N PHE A 165 -7.66 -2.08 -3.75
CA PHE A 165 -8.08 -2.20 -5.15
C PHE A 165 -8.17 -3.66 -5.59
N TYR A 166 -7.22 -4.50 -5.17
CA TYR A 166 -7.25 -5.93 -5.47
C TYR A 166 -8.50 -6.59 -4.91
N ALA A 167 -8.77 -6.39 -3.61
CA ALA A 167 -9.93 -6.98 -2.95
C ALA A 167 -11.26 -6.43 -3.49
N MET A 168 -11.30 -5.19 -3.98
CA MET A 168 -12.48 -4.64 -4.66
C MET A 168 -12.76 -5.38 -5.99
N ILE A 169 -11.72 -5.62 -6.80
CA ILE A 169 -11.84 -6.34 -8.08
C ILE A 169 -12.16 -7.82 -7.82
N ASP A 170 -11.51 -8.44 -6.84
CA ASP A 170 -11.77 -9.83 -6.42
C ASP A 170 -13.23 -10.02 -5.97
N ALA A 171 -13.75 -9.11 -5.15
CA ALA A 171 -15.15 -9.16 -4.70
C ALA A 171 -16.15 -9.05 -5.87
N ALA A 172 -15.85 -8.22 -6.86
CA ALA A 172 -16.69 -8.05 -8.05
C ALA A 172 -16.78 -9.33 -8.88
N GLU A 173 -15.65 -10.01 -9.04
CA GLU A 173 -15.57 -11.19 -9.87
C GLU A 173 -16.09 -12.45 -9.17
N MET A 174 -15.86 -12.60 -7.86
CA MET A 174 -16.47 -13.67 -7.07
C MET A 174 -17.99 -13.57 -7.07
N ASP A 175 -18.55 -12.37 -6.98
CA ASP A 175 -20.00 -12.18 -7.06
C ASP A 175 -20.56 -12.57 -8.44
N ARG A 176 -19.84 -12.26 -9.52
CA ARG A 176 -20.20 -12.68 -10.88
C ARG A 176 -20.20 -14.21 -10.99
N ARG A 177 -19.13 -14.86 -10.54
CA ARG A 177 -18.95 -16.32 -10.61
C ARG A 177 -19.96 -17.08 -9.78
N LYS A 178 -20.40 -16.51 -8.65
CA LYS A 178 -21.38 -17.16 -7.76
C LYS A 178 -22.72 -17.41 -8.46
N SER A 179 -23.01 -16.65 -9.53
CA SER A 179 -24.17 -16.85 -10.38
C SER A 179 -24.03 -18.00 -11.39
N GLU A 180 -22.80 -18.43 -11.67
CA GLU A 180 -22.44 -19.43 -12.69
C GLU A 180 -22.06 -20.77 -12.07
N GLU A 181 -21.36 -20.77 -10.92
CA GLU A 181 -20.81 -21.96 -10.27
C GLU A 181 -20.78 -21.85 -8.73
N PRO A 182 -20.85 -22.97 -7.98
CA PRO A 182 -20.64 -22.97 -6.54
C PRO A 182 -19.19 -22.63 -6.20
N ILE A 183 -18.97 -21.54 -5.48
CA ILE A 183 -17.63 -21.07 -5.09
C ILE A 183 -17.25 -21.60 -3.71
N SER A 184 -16.03 -22.13 -3.58
CA SER A 184 -15.39 -22.44 -2.29
C SER A 184 -14.87 -21.17 -1.60
N ASP A 185 -15.16 -21.03 -0.30
CA ASP A 185 -14.56 -19.97 0.51
C ASP A 185 -13.14 -20.35 0.96
N GLY A 186 -12.26 -19.37 1.06
CA GLY A 186 -10.84 -19.56 1.36
C GLY A 186 -10.13 -18.24 1.66
N LEU A 187 -8.81 -18.28 1.91
CA LEU A 187 -8.04 -17.04 2.08
C LEU A 187 -7.85 -16.33 0.74
N LEU A 188 -7.80 -15.00 0.75
CA LEU A 188 -7.71 -14.16 -0.45
C LEU A 188 -6.58 -14.56 -1.42
N PHE A 189 -5.43 -15.00 -0.89
CA PHE A 189 -4.26 -15.40 -1.67
C PHE A 189 -3.98 -16.92 -1.66
N ALA A 190 -4.85 -17.75 -1.08
CA ALA A 190 -4.64 -19.21 -1.08
C ALA A 190 -4.91 -19.82 -2.46
N GLU A 191 -6.01 -19.40 -3.08
CA GLU A 191 -6.38 -19.71 -4.46
C GLU A 191 -6.57 -18.39 -5.18
N PRO A 192 -5.46 -17.69 -5.50
CA PRO A 192 -5.56 -16.41 -6.16
C PRO A 192 -6.09 -16.65 -7.56
N VAL A 193 -7.18 -15.98 -7.87
CA VAL A 193 -7.82 -16.16 -9.16
C VAL A 193 -7.56 -14.88 -9.97
N ALA A 194 -6.51 -14.91 -10.79
CA ALA A 194 -6.15 -13.78 -11.63
C ALA A 194 -7.13 -13.69 -12.80
N HIS A 195 -8.03 -12.71 -12.75
CA HIS A 195 -9.13 -12.60 -13.70
C HIS A 195 -8.95 -11.51 -14.75
N SER A 196 -8.21 -10.46 -14.43
CA SER A 196 -8.02 -9.34 -15.34
C SER A 196 -6.64 -8.71 -15.20
N THR A 197 -6.19 -8.03 -16.25
CA THR A 197 -5.01 -7.18 -16.17
C THR A 197 -5.13 -6.16 -15.04
N ALA A 198 -6.33 -5.63 -14.78
CA ALA A 198 -6.58 -4.68 -13.71
C ALA A 198 -6.35 -5.27 -12.30
N SER A 199 -6.80 -6.50 -12.03
CA SER A 199 -6.55 -7.14 -10.73
C SER A 199 -5.07 -7.34 -10.50
N LEU A 200 -4.32 -7.79 -11.51
CA LEU A 200 -2.88 -7.97 -11.39
C LEU A 200 -2.15 -6.63 -11.20
N MET A 201 -2.52 -5.61 -11.98
CA MET A 201 -1.93 -4.27 -11.88
C MET A 201 -2.20 -3.59 -10.53
N SER A 202 -3.33 -3.89 -9.88
CA SER A 202 -3.60 -3.36 -8.55
C SER A 202 -2.57 -3.78 -7.50
N LEU A 203 -1.81 -4.86 -7.75
CA LEU A 203 -0.78 -5.40 -6.86
C LEU A 203 0.64 -4.91 -7.20
N VAL A 204 0.79 -3.95 -8.11
CA VAL A 204 2.09 -3.44 -8.58
C VAL A 204 2.94 -2.83 -7.47
N PHE A 205 2.31 -2.27 -6.43
CA PHE A 205 3.05 -1.63 -5.34
C PHE A 205 3.82 -2.63 -4.47
N LEU A 206 3.60 -3.94 -4.64
CA LEU A 206 4.41 -4.98 -4.02
C LEU A 206 5.01 -5.89 -5.11
N PRO A 207 6.27 -5.63 -5.54
CA PRO A 207 6.94 -6.42 -6.56
C PRO A 207 6.84 -7.92 -6.29
N GLY A 208 6.39 -8.68 -7.29
CA GLY A 208 6.23 -10.13 -7.21
C GLY A 208 4.88 -10.63 -6.69
N LEU A 209 4.10 -9.84 -5.95
CA LEU A 209 2.80 -10.29 -5.44
C LEU A 209 1.80 -10.51 -6.59
N GLY A 210 1.75 -9.59 -7.55
CA GLY A 210 0.95 -9.77 -8.76
C GLY A 210 1.35 -11.00 -9.57
N HIS A 211 2.64 -11.34 -9.66
CA HIS A 211 3.10 -12.56 -10.33
C HIS A 211 2.65 -13.83 -9.61
N PHE A 212 2.65 -13.82 -8.27
CA PHE A 212 2.13 -14.93 -7.48
C PHE A 212 0.65 -15.16 -7.79
N VAL A 213 -0.13 -14.07 -7.81
CA VAL A 213 -1.55 -14.11 -8.14
C VAL A 213 -1.80 -14.56 -9.58
N ALA A 214 -0.95 -14.15 -10.52
CA ALA A 214 -1.00 -14.59 -11.92
C ALA A 214 -0.63 -16.07 -12.13
N GLY A 215 -0.21 -16.80 -11.09
CA GLY A 215 0.26 -18.19 -11.18
C GLY A 215 1.75 -18.32 -11.49
N ALA A 216 2.47 -17.22 -11.73
CA ALA A 216 3.92 -17.18 -11.94
C ALA A 216 4.70 -17.21 -10.62
N LYS A 217 4.43 -18.20 -9.76
CA LYS A 217 4.92 -18.28 -8.37
C LYS A 217 6.43 -18.08 -8.23
N LYS A 218 7.23 -18.74 -9.08
CA LYS A 218 8.71 -18.64 -9.05
C LYS A 218 9.18 -17.20 -9.32
N LYS A 219 8.65 -16.56 -10.36
CA LYS A 219 8.95 -15.14 -10.67
C LYS A 219 8.49 -14.22 -9.55
N GLY A 220 7.33 -14.48 -8.95
CA GLY A 220 6.83 -13.70 -7.82
C GLY A 220 7.80 -13.73 -6.64
N ILE A 221 8.30 -14.90 -6.28
CA ILE A 221 9.31 -15.05 -5.22
C ILE A 221 10.64 -14.36 -5.61
N GLU A 222 11.07 -14.48 -6.87
CA GLU A 222 12.29 -13.83 -7.36
C GLU A 222 12.20 -12.30 -7.25
N TRP A 223 11.13 -11.69 -7.75
CA TRP A 223 10.90 -10.25 -7.67
C TRP A 223 10.72 -9.76 -6.24
N LEU A 224 9.95 -10.48 -5.43
CA LEU A 224 9.73 -10.13 -4.02
C LEU A 224 11.02 -10.21 -3.22
N GLY A 225 11.80 -11.29 -3.42
CA GLY A 225 13.07 -11.50 -2.73
C GLY A 225 14.12 -10.46 -3.12
N LEU A 226 14.22 -10.14 -4.42
CA LEU A 226 15.13 -9.10 -4.90
C LEU A 226 14.74 -7.71 -4.36
N TYR A 227 13.45 -7.37 -4.41
CA TYR A 227 12.97 -6.10 -3.88
C TYR A 227 13.20 -5.99 -2.37
N ALA A 228 12.86 -7.03 -1.60
CA ALA A 228 13.10 -7.08 -0.16
C ALA A 228 14.59 -6.96 0.18
N LEU A 229 15.48 -7.63 -0.57
CA LEU A 229 16.92 -7.52 -0.40
C LEU A 229 17.39 -6.08 -0.60
N LEU A 230 16.91 -5.39 -1.64
CA LEU A 230 17.28 -3.99 -1.91
C LEU A 230 16.71 -2.99 -0.91
N LEU A 231 15.63 -3.35 -0.19
CA LEU A 231 15.06 -2.54 0.89
C LEU A 231 15.80 -2.68 2.23
N LEU A 232 16.57 -3.76 2.46
CA LEU A 232 17.32 -3.94 3.70
C LEU A 232 18.37 -2.82 3.97
N PRO A 233 19.18 -2.39 2.98
CA PRO A 233 20.10 -1.26 3.12
C PRO A 233 19.40 0.07 2.82
N TYR A 234 18.24 0.34 3.43
CA TYR A 234 17.38 1.50 3.15
C TYR A 234 18.08 2.86 3.28
N SER A 235 19.19 2.94 4.02
CA SER A 235 20.01 4.14 4.19
C SER A 235 20.96 4.44 3.02
N SER A 236 21.03 3.59 1.99
CA SER A 236 21.84 3.85 0.79
C SER A 236 20.96 4.40 -0.34
N PRO A 237 21.19 5.64 -0.81
CA PRO A 237 20.48 6.21 -1.95
C PRO A 237 20.59 5.36 -3.22
N VAL A 238 21.75 4.70 -3.42
CA VAL A 238 22.00 3.80 -4.54
C VAL A 238 21.07 2.59 -4.46
N MET A 239 20.89 2.01 -3.28
CA MET A 239 20.00 0.86 -3.08
C MET A 239 18.52 1.26 -3.19
N GLY A 240 18.16 2.47 -2.77
CA GLY A 240 16.83 3.04 -3.02
C GLY A 240 16.53 3.19 -4.51
N ALA A 241 17.46 3.74 -5.29
CA ALA A 241 17.33 3.85 -6.74
C ALA A 241 17.28 2.47 -7.41
N ALA A 242 18.08 1.52 -6.93
CA ALA A 242 18.07 0.14 -7.38
C ALA A 242 16.71 -0.55 -7.12
N ALA A 243 16.16 -0.38 -5.92
CA ALA A 243 14.85 -0.90 -5.55
C ALA A 243 13.76 -0.31 -6.45
N PHE A 244 13.83 0.98 -6.77
CA PHE A 244 12.92 1.63 -7.70
C PHE A 244 13.03 1.05 -9.13
N ILE A 245 14.25 0.86 -9.64
CA ILE A 245 14.45 0.23 -10.96
C ILE A 245 13.90 -1.19 -10.97
N VAL A 246 14.20 -2.00 -9.95
CA VAL A 246 13.64 -3.35 -9.80
C VAL A 246 12.13 -3.33 -9.73
N TRP A 247 11.54 -2.37 -9.01
CA TRP A 247 10.09 -2.17 -8.95
C TRP A 247 9.49 -1.90 -10.34
N VAL A 248 10.09 -1.00 -11.13
CA VAL A 248 9.65 -0.72 -12.52
C VAL A 248 9.79 -1.96 -13.40
N LEU A 249 10.90 -2.69 -13.32
CA LEU A 249 11.11 -3.91 -14.11
C LEU A 249 10.11 -5.01 -13.75
N ALA A 250 9.81 -5.18 -12.46
CA ALA A 250 8.79 -6.11 -11.99
C ALA A 250 7.39 -5.71 -12.50
N MET A 251 7.06 -4.42 -12.50
CA MET A 251 5.81 -3.90 -13.06
C MET A 251 5.68 -4.21 -14.55
N LEU A 252 6.74 -3.96 -15.34
CA LEU A 252 6.73 -4.22 -16.79
C LEU A 252 6.58 -5.73 -17.08
N ASP A 253 7.30 -6.59 -16.35
CA ASP A 253 7.18 -8.04 -16.48
C ASP A 253 5.79 -8.53 -16.07
N LEU A 254 5.21 -7.98 -15.00
CA LEU A 254 3.83 -8.27 -14.61
C LEU A 254 2.84 -7.83 -15.69
N SER A 255 3.06 -6.67 -16.32
CA SER A 255 2.20 -6.18 -17.40
C SER A 255 2.25 -7.05 -18.63
N ARG A 256 3.40 -7.66 -18.91
CA ARG A 256 3.53 -8.62 -19.98
C ARG A 256 2.74 -9.89 -19.66
N ILE A 257 2.95 -10.48 -18.48
CA ILE A 257 2.22 -11.68 -18.02
C ILE A 257 0.72 -11.44 -18.00
N ALA A 258 0.29 -10.26 -17.57
CA ALA A 258 -1.11 -9.89 -17.49
C ALA A 258 -1.80 -9.71 -18.86
N LYS A 259 -1.02 -9.58 -19.96
CA LYS A 259 -1.53 -9.48 -21.34
C LYS A 259 -1.37 -10.77 -22.13
N GLU A 260 -0.21 -11.42 -22.00
CA GLU A 260 0.20 -12.57 -22.79
C GLU A 260 -0.08 -13.91 -22.09
N GLY A 261 -0.40 -13.89 -20.80
CA GLY A 261 -0.49 -15.08 -19.95
C GLY A 261 0.85 -15.50 -19.35
N VAL A 262 0.85 -16.58 -18.59
CA VAL A 262 2.08 -17.15 -18.02
C VAL A 262 2.79 -17.97 -19.11
N PRO A 263 4.06 -17.68 -19.44
CA PRO A 263 4.80 -18.45 -20.45
C PRO A 263 4.91 -19.93 -20.07
N GLU A 264 4.86 -20.83 -21.07
CA GLU A 264 5.03 -22.27 -20.84
C GLU A 264 6.37 -22.62 -20.21
N GLU A 265 6.41 -23.76 -19.49
CA GLU A 265 7.57 -24.22 -18.71
C GLU A 265 8.87 -24.36 -19.52
N LYS A 266 8.78 -24.54 -20.85
CA LYS A 266 9.93 -24.57 -21.78
C LYS A 266 10.53 -23.20 -22.11
N GLU A 267 9.77 -22.10 -21.99
CA GLU A 267 10.28 -20.73 -22.11
C GLU A 267 10.84 -20.21 -20.78
N ARG A 268 10.77 -21.00 -19.69
CA ARG A 268 11.34 -20.67 -18.36
C ARG A 268 12.86 -20.80 -18.31
N ARG A 269 13.59 -20.16 -19.24
CA ARG A 269 14.94 -19.69 -18.86
C ARG A 269 14.72 -18.64 -17.77
N SER A 270 14.96 -19.06 -16.53
CA SER A 270 14.72 -18.26 -15.34
C SER A 270 15.62 -17.03 -15.39
N GLY A 271 15.00 -15.86 -15.37
CA GLY A 271 15.67 -14.57 -15.27
C GLY A 271 15.77 -13.84 -16.61
N HIS A 272 15.33 -12.58 -16.61
CA HIS A 272 15.84 -11.63 -17.60
C HIS A 272 17.38 -11.71 -17.54
N PRO A 273 18.10 -11.86 -18.66
CA PRO A 273 19.55 -12.13 -18.67
C PRO A 273 20.38 -11.06 -17.94
N LEU A 274 19.77 -9.91 -17.68
CA LEU A 274 20.37 -8.76 -17.02
C LEU A 274 20.22 -8.79 -15.50
N VAL A 275 19.32 -9.59 -14.90
CA VAL A 275 19.06 -9.53 -13.45
C VAL A 275 20.29 -9.89 -12.63
N GLY A 276 20.98 -10.99 -12.96
CA GLY A 276 22.22 -11.38 -12.27
C GLY A 276 23.35 -10.35 -12.40
N PRO A 277 23.73 -9.93 -13.62
CA PRO A 277 24.69 -8.84 -13.82
C PRO A 277 24.30 -7.55 -13.11
N PHE A 278 23.02 -7.20 -13.10
CA PHE A 278 22.50 -5.99 -12.44
C PHE A 278 22.64 -6.09 -10.92
N ILE A 279 22.31 -7.23 -10.31
CA ILE A 279 22.52 -7.47 -8.86
C ILE A 279 24.01 -7.37 -8.52
N ILE A 280 24.90 -7.90 -9.36
CA ILE A 280 26.36 -7.81 -9.14
C ILE A 280 26.83 -6.36 -9.21
N VAL A 281 26.39 -5.59 -10.22
CA VAL A 281 26.73 -4.16 -10.35
C VAL A 281 26.21 -3.38 -9.15
N LEU A 282 24.98 -3.62 -8.73
CA LEU A 282 24.39 -2.99 -7.55
C LEU A 282 25.16 -3.34 -6.27
N ALA A 283 25.55 -4.59 -6.10
CA ALA A 283 26.37 -5.01 -4.96
C ALA A 283 27.73 -4.30 -4.95
N ILE A 284 28.37 -4.13 -6.11
CA ILE A 284 29.61 -3.36 -6.23
C ILE A 284 29.38 -1.89 -5.88
N LEU A 285 28.31 -1.27 -6.37
CA LEU A 285 28.01 0.13 -6.05
C LEU A 285 27.67 0.32 -4.57
N ALA A 286 26.97 -0.65 -3.95
CA ALA A 286 26.76 -0.67 -2.51
C ALA A 286 28.07 -0.77 -1.74
N LEU A 287 29.03 -1.59 -2.22
CA LEU A 287 30.37 -1.70 -1.63
C LEU A 287 31.11 -0.37 -1.70
N CYS A 288 31.04 0.32 -2.83
CA CYS A 288 31.66 1.62 -2.99
C CYS A 288 31.04 2.67 -2.05
N ASP A 289 29.71 2.75 -1.96
CA ASP A 289 29.02 3.66 -1.03
C ASP A 289 29.38 3.35 0.44
N PHE A 290 29.45 2.07 0.79
CA PHE A 290 29.90 1.60 2.10
C PHE A 290 31.34 2.05 2.40
N LEU A 291 32.28 1.78 1.48
CA LEU A 291 33.69 2.13 1.65
C LEU A 291 33.89 3.63 1.79
N ILE A 292 33.18 4.45 1.00
CA ILE A 292 33.23 5.91 1.08
C ILE A 292 32.74 6.39 2.45
N LYS A 293 31.60 5.86 2.94
CA LYS A 293 31.07 6.20 4.26
C LYS A 293 32.02 5.76 5.37
N TRP A 294 32.54 4.55 5.31
CA TRP A 294 33.50 4.03 6.28
C TRP A 294 34.79 4.87 6.33
N MET A 295 35.36 5.21 5.16
CA MET A 295 36.55 6.08 5.07
C MET A 295 36.26 7.48 5.62
N SER A 296 35.09 8.06 5.33
CA SER A 296 34.71 9.37 5.85
C SER A 296 34.59 9.39 7.38
N GLN A 297 34.13 8.28 7.99
CA GLN A 297 34.04 8.15 9.45
C GLN A 297 35.41 7.93 10.09
N MET A 298 36.28 7.14 9.48
CA MET A 298 37.66 6.97 9.95
C MET A 298 38.45 8.28 9.89
N ALA A 299 38.17 9.14 8.91
CA ALA A 299 38.79 10.46 8.79
C ALA A 299 38.30 11.44 9.87
N ASN A 300 37.10 11.26 10.44
CA ASN A 300 36.55 12.18 11.44
C ASN A 300 35.67 11.47 12.50
N PRO A 301 36.26 10.63 13.36
CA PRO A 301 35.52 9.70 14.24
C PRO A 301 34.71 10.41 15.34
N PHE A 302 35.04 11.66 15.68
CA PHE A 302 34.35 12.43 16.72
C PHE A 302 33.12 13.19 16.20
N GLN A 303 32.96 13.36 14.88
CA GLN A 303 31.83 14.12 14.30
C GLN A 303 30.58 13.27 14.06
N PHE A 304 30.70 11.94 13.90
CA PHE A 304 29.62 11.09 13.39
C PHE A 304 28.96 10.18 14.43
N GLY A 305 28.99 10.53 15.72
CA GLY A 305 28.11 9.89 16.71
C GLY A 305 28.49 8.46 17.13
N GLY A 306 29.60 8.32 17.85
CA GLY A 306 29.83 7.24 18.82
C GLY A 306 29.96 5.79 18.31
N PRO A 307 30.15 4.83 19.24
CA PRO A 307 30.47 3.41 18.94
C PRO A 307 29.36 2.63 18.20
N TYR A 308 28.12 3.12 18.18
CA TYR A 308 27.00 2.46 17.50
C TYR A 308 27.10 2.57 15.97
N MET A 309 27.57 3.72 15.46
CA MET A 309 27.82 3.93 14.03
C MET A 309 28.97 3.03 13.56
N VAL A 310 30.05 2.94 14.35
CA VAL A 310 31.19 2.04 14.05
C VAL A 310 30.73 0.59 13.95
N TRP A 311 29.84 0.11 14.83
CA TRP A 311 29.37 -1.28 14.77
C TRP A 311 28.54 -1.58 13.51
N ARG A 312 27.63 -0.67 13.14
CA ARG A 312 26.82 -0.78 11.91
C ARG A 312 27.70 -0.88 10.66
N TYR A 313 28.67 0.03 10.53
CA TYR A 313 29.52 0.07 9.35
C TYR A 313 30.60 -1.03 9.37
N VAL A 314 31.27 -1.30 10.49
CA VAL A 314 32.36 -2.29 10.52
C VAL A 314 31.86 -3.73 10.39
N TYR A 315 30.67 -4.05 10.91
CA TYR A 315 30.21 -5.44 10.99
C TYR A 315 28.96 -5.74 10.15
N SER A 316 27.94 -4.87 10.16
CA SER A 316 26.65 -5.23 9.53
C SER A 316 26.62 -5.01 8.00
N GLU A 317 27.19 -3.92 7.49
CA GLU A 317 27.19 -3.62 6.05
C GLU A 317 28.09 -4.58 5.23
N PRO A 318 29.28 -5.02 5.68
CA PRO A 318 30.09 -6.00 4.97
C PRO A 318 29.43 -7.38 4.87
N ILE A 319 28.78 -7.84 5.95
CA ILE A 319 28.04 -9.12 5.95
C ILE A 319 26.90 -9.06 4.93
N PHE A 320 26.16 -7.95 4.92
CA PHE A 320 25.08 -7.73 3.97
C PHE A 320 25.56 -7.73 2.52
N LEU A 321 26.71 -7.10 2.28
CA LEU A 321 27.35 -7.07 0.98
C LEU A 321 27.74 -8.47 0.48
N ILE A 322 28.34 -9.28 1.35
CA ILE A 322 28.74 -10.65 1.06
C ILE A 322 27.50 -11.48 0.69
N ILE A 323 26.40 -11.34 1.46
CA ILE A 323 25.13 -12.01 1.16
C ILE A 323 24.61 -11.58 -0.21
N THR A 324 24.59 -10.28 -0.51
CA THR A 324 24.11 -9.75 -1.79
C THR A 324 24.93 -10.26 -2.98
N LEU A 325 26.26 -10.30 -2.84
CA LEU A 325 27.17 -10.85 -3.86
C LEU A 325 26.95 -12.36 -4.07
N ILE A 326 26.76 -13.13 -3.00
CA ILE A 326 26.47 -14.57 -3.07
C ILE A 326 25.14 -14.81 -3.80
N PHE A 327 24.07 -14.10 -3.42
CA PHE A 327 22.77 -14.24 -4.07
C PHE A 327 22.81 -13.78 -5.54
N GLY A 328 23.52 -12.69 -5.85
CA GLY A 328 23.76 -12.23 -7.22
C GLY A 328 24.49 -13.26 -8.08
N PHE A 329 25.54 -13.90 -7.52
CA PHE A 329 26.29 -14.95 -8.19
C PHE A 329 25.46 -16.23 -8.41
N ILE A 330 24.68 -16.64 -7.41
CA ILE A 330 23.76 -17.79 -7.53
C ILE A 330 22.69 -17.53 -8.59
N ALA A 331 22.11 -16.31 -8.60
CA ALA A 331 21.17 -15.90 -9.63
C ALA A 331 21.82 -15.92 -11.03
N TYR A 332 23.05 -15.39 -11.16
CA TYR A 332 23.81 -15.42 -12.42
C TYR A 332 24.08 -16.85 -12.92
N ARG A 333 24.50 -17.77 -12.04
CA ARG A 333 24.74 -19.17 -12.43
C ARG A 333 23.49 -19.90 -12.89
N ARG A 334 22.31 -19.58 -12.33
CA ARG A 334 21.04 -20.21 -12.73
C ARG A 334 20.46 -19.69 -14.05
N MET A 335 21.06 -18.64 -14.62
CA MET A 335 20.69 -18.09 -15.93
C MET A 335 21.51 -18.68 -17.09
N LYS A 336 22.63 -19.36 -16.81
CA LYS A 336 23.44 -20.08 -17.80
C LYS A 336 22.97 -21.50 -17.96
#